data_AF-A0A2E1XMP3-F1
#
_entry.id   AF-A0A2E1XMP3-F1
#
_cell.length_a   1.000
_cell.length_b   1.000
_cell.length_c   1.000
_cell.angle_alpha   90.00
_cell.angle_beta   90.00
_cell.angle_gamma   90.00
#
_symmetry.space_group_name_H-M   'P 1'
#
loop_
_entity.id
_entity.type
_entity.pdbx_description
1 polymer ?
#
loop_
_entity_poly.entity_id
_entity_poly.type
_entity_poly.pdbx_seq_one_letter_code
_entity_poly.pdbx_strand_id
1 'polypeptide(L)' 'MKALLFKEIRSYLSSIIGYTAMGVFLLSSGFFVWVYPGSNNIIDMGESNLQPFFSQAPG' A
#
# COMPACT_ATOMS: atom_id res chain seq x y z
N MET A 1 21.05 -3.51 -19.54
CA MET A 1 20.62 -3.13 -18.18
C MET A 1 19.14 -2.78 -18.11
N LYS A 2 18.67 -1.66 -18.70
CA LYS A 2 17.25 -1.24 -18.61
C LYS A 2 16.24 -2.30 -19.11
N ALA A 3 16.54 -2.97 -20.22
CA ALA A 3 15.65 -4.02 -20.78
C ALA A 3 15.48 -5.25 -19.88
N LEU A 4 16.49 -5.60 -19.08
CA LEU A 4 16.40 -6.72 -18.12
C LEU A 4 15.51 -6.37 -16.94
N LEU A 5 15.69 -5.18 -16.35
CA LEU A 5 14.84 -4.69 -15.25
C LEU A 5 13.37 -4.64 -15.66
N PHE A 6 13.06 -4.12 -16.86
CA PHE A 6 11.68 -4.09 -17.36
C PHE A 6 11.11 -5.50 -17.60
N LYS A 7 11.93 -6.44 -18.06
CA LYS A 7 11.50 -7.84 -18.23
C LYS A 7 11.14 -8.47 -16.88
N GLU A 8 11.94 -8.24 -15.85
CA GLU A 8 11.71 -8.78 -14.50
C GLU A 8 10.48 -8.17 -13.84
N ILE A 9 10.31 -6.85 -13.89
CA ILE A 9 9.13 -6.16 -13.36
C ILE A 9 7.86 -6.68 -14.05
N ARG A 10 7.88 -6.82 -15.38
CA ARG A 10 6.73 -7.34 -16.14
C ARG A 10 6.44 -8.80 -15.81
N SER A 11 7.49 -9.62 -15.65
CA SER A 11 7.35 -11.02 -15.26
C SER A 11 6.73 -11.15 -13.87
N TYR A 12 7.19 -10.35 -12.90
CA TYR A 12 6.68 -10.34 -11.54
C TYR A 12 5.22 -9.86 -11.49
N LEU A 13 4.93 -8.73 -12.14
CA LEU A 13 3.58 -8.15 -12.19
C LEU A 13 2.62 -8.98 -13.04
N SER A 14 3.07 -9.87 -13.93
CA SER A 14 2.18 -10.81 -14.63
C SER A 14 1.81 -12.04 -13.80
N SER A 15 2.38 -12.21 -12.61
CA SER A 15 2.14 -13.37 -11.75
C SER A 15 0.92 -13.16 -10.83
N ILE A 16 0.18 -14.24 -10.60
CA ILE A 16 -0.96 -14.25 -9.66
C ILE A 16 -0.51 -13.86 -8.24
N ILE A 17 0.65 -14.34 -7.82
CA ILE A 17 1.24 -13.98 -6.51
C ILE A 17 1.51 -12.47 -6.44
N GLY A 18 2.07 -11.87 -7.49
CA GLY A 18 2.36 -10.43 -7.54
C GLY A 18 1.09 -9.60 -7.40
N TYR A 19 0.04 -9.94 -8.15
CA TYR A 19 -1.26 -9.27 -8.02
C TYR A 19 -1.91 -9.49 -6.64
N THR A 20 -1.79 -10.70 -6.07
CA THR A 20 -2.33 -11.02 -4.75
C THR A 20 -1.63 -10.19 -3.66
N ALA A 21 -0.29 -10.16 -3.67
CA ALA A 21 0.49 -9.37 -2.72
C ALA A 21 0.18 -7.88 -2.82
N MET A 22 0.08 -7.35 -4.05
CA MET A 22 -0.31 -5.96 -4.29
C MET A 22 -1.73 -5.68 -3.78
N GLY A 23 -2.69 -6.57 -4.05
CA GLY A 23 -4.07 -6.44 -3.57
C GLY A 23 -4.16 -6.44 -2.04
N VAL A 24 -3.50 -7.40 -1.38
CA VAL A 24 -3.46 -7.48 0.10
C VAL A 24 -2.84 -6.21 0.69
N PHE A 25 -1.73 -5.74 0.14
CA PHE A 25 -1.06 -4.52 0.60
C PHE A 25 -1.96 -3.28 0.46
N LEU A 26 -2.59 -3.08 -0.69
CA LEU A 26 -3.45 -1.93 -0.95
C LEU A 26 -4.74 -1.97 -0.13
N LEU A 27 -5.38 -3.15 0.00
CA LEU A 27 -6.59 -3.29 0.79
C LEU A 27 -6.32 -3.09 2.28
N SER A 28 -5.24 -3.67 2.79
CA SER A 28 -4.84 -3.51 4.19
C SER A 28 -4.52 -2.04 4.50
N SER A 29 -3.65 -1.41 3.71
CA SER A 29 -3.30 0.01 3.92
C SER A 29 -4.51 0.94 3.78
N GLY A 30 -5.35 0.75 2.77
CA GLY A 30 -6.57 1.54 2.60
C GLY A 30 -7.55 1.36 3.77
N PHE A 31 -7.71 0.13 4.26
CA PHE A 31 -8.57 -0.15 5.40
C PHE A 31 -8.10 0.57 6.68
N PHE A 32 -6.81 0.45 7.02
CA PHE A 32 -6.27 1.05 8.25
C PHE A 32 -6.21 2.58 8.22
N VAL A 33 -6.05 3.18 7.04
CA VAL A 33 -5.88 4.63 6.91
C VAL A 33 -7.21 5.36 6.66
N TRP A 34 -8.19 4.73 6.00
CA TRP A 34 -9.44 5.40 5.59
C TRP A 34 -10.71 4.81 6.21
N VAL A 35 -10.73 3.52 6.55
CA VAL A 35 -11.97 2.83 6.99
C VAL A 35 -12.02 2.67 8.51
N TYR A 36 -10.88 2.41 9.15
CA TYR A 36 -10.82 2.19 10.59
C TYR A 36 -10.97 3.52 11.36
N PRO A 37 -12.06 3.73 12.13
CA PRO A 37 -12.34 5.00 12.80
C PRO A 37 -11.35 5.27 13.94
N GLY A 38 -10.91 6.51 14.08
CA GLY A 38 -10.00 6.94 15.15
C GLY A 38 -9.07 8.06 14.74
N SER A 39 -8.10 8.41 15.60
CA SER A 39 -7.14 9.50 15.35
C SER A 39 -6.22 9.28 14.14
N ASN A 40 -6.17 8.04 13.64
CA ASN A 40 -5.34 7.66 12.51
C ASN A 40 -6.12 7.61 11.18
N ASN A 41 -7.44 7.85 11.21
CA ASN A 41 -8.24 7.96 10.00
C ASN A 41 -8.02 9.34 9.37
N ILE A 42 -7.52 9.37 8.13
CA ILE A 42 -7.26 10.63 7.41
C ILE A 42 -8.56 11.43 7.20
N ILE A 43 -9.70 10.75 7.05
CA ILE A 43 -11.01 11.41 6.88
C ILE A 43 -11.45 12.12 8.17
N ASP A 44 -11.23 11.47 9.32
CA ASP A 44 -11.64 12.01 10.63
C ASP A 44 -10.64 13.04 11.18
N MET A 45 -9.37 12.94 10.79
CA MET A 45 -8.29 13.79 11.28
C MET A 45 -8.35 15.23 10.73
N GLY A 46 -9.08 15.47 9.64
CA GLY A 46 -9.24 16.80 9.03
C GLY A 46 -7.99 17.34 8.31
N GLU A 47 -6.91 16.55 8.27
CA GLU A 47 -5.64 16.89 7.62
C GLU A 47 -5.19 15.76 6.67
N SER A 48 -4.72 16.13 5.48
CA SER A 48 -4.15 15.19 4.51
C SER A 48 -2.67 14.90 4.84
N ASN A 49 -2.43 14.13 5.90
CA ASN A 49 -1.09 13.73 6.33
C ASN A 49 -0.88 12.20 6.19
N LEU A 50 0.32 11.79 5.78
CA LEU A 50 0.73 10.39 5.67
C LEU A 50 1.32 9.82 6.97
N GLN A 51 1.46 10.62 8.03
CA GLN A 51 1.91 10.15 9.34
C GLN A 51 1.16 8.90 9.86
N PRO A 52 -0.18 8.79 9.71
CA PRO A 52 -0.91 7.59 10.12
C PRO A 52 -0.54 6.33 9.34
N PHE A 53 -0.12 6.46 8.08
CA PHE A 53 0.33 5.32 7.27
C PHE A 53 1.68 4.78 7.78
N PHE A 54 2.62 5.66 8.13
CA PHE A 54 3.95 5.27 8.61
C PHE A 54 3.95 4.79 10.07
N SER A 55 3.07 5.30 10.93
CA SER A 55 2.98 4.85 12.33
C SER A 55 2.46 3.43 12.49
N GLN A 56 1.74 2.92 11.48
CA GLN A 56 1.21 1.55 11.42
C GLN A 56 2.22 0.55 10.84
N ALA A 57 3.22 1.03 10.11
CA ALA A 57 4.29 0.18 9.60
C ALA A 57 5.24 -0.19 10.77
N PRO A 58 5.70 -1.45 10.87
CA PRO A 58 6.77 -1.77 11.81
C PRO A 58 8.01 -0.95 11.43
N GLY A 59 8.48 -0.16 12.40
CA GLY A 59 9.72 0.64 12.29
C GLY A 59 10.97 -0.22 12.32
#